data_AF-K1TBB8-F1
#
_entry.id   AF-K1TBB8-F1
#
_cell.length_a   1.000
_cell.length_b   1.000
_cell.length_c   1.000
_cell.angle_alpha   90.00
_cell.angle_beta   90.00
_cell.angle_gamma   90.00
#
_symmetry.space_group_name_H-M   'P 1'
#
loop_
_entity.id
_entity.type
_entity.pdbx_description
1 polymer ?
#
loop_
_entity_poly.entity_id
_entity_poly.type
_entity_poly.pdbx_seq_one_letter_code
_entity_poly.pdbx_strand_id
1 'polypeptide(L)'
;MVALGENSHGASEIFRMKERLIRHLTTRQEFDQVVFEAGMGEGVFLDNYIRRGIGTAKAAIFGLGMWVWDTHEVLSLVEWMRQRNADGHPIRFWGIDMQMTDMTESLLRMALGKDTTAVQRLDEIGPKLDKVLTYNNEYRAQTDPRLAREIAQGLDAIESRIDPSVPDAHDRAMLRQWITLIRQYLGLGENIYWRDRCMADNLLWL
;
A
#
# COMPACT_ATOMS: atom_id res chain seq x y z
N MET A 1 -6.81 -14.67 10.77
CA MET A 1 -6.19 -14.45 9.44
C MET A 1 -6.05 -15.79 8.72
N VAL A 2 -6.26 -15.82 7.41
CA VAL A 2 -5.97 -16.96 6.54
C VAL A 2 -5.04 -16.47 5.44
N ALA A 3 -3.83 -17.05 5.33
CA ALA A 3 -2.85 -16.67 4.31
C ALA A 3 -3.00 -17.58 3.08
N LEU A 4 -3.07 -16.97 1.90
CA LEU A 4 -3.24 -17.67 0.61
C LEU A 4 -2.01 -17.45 -0.27
N GLY A 5 -1.00 -18.31 -0.08
CA GLY A 5 0.20 -18.31 -0.92
C GLY A 5 -0.07 -18.80 -2.35
N GLU A 6 0.89 -18.55 -3.22
CA GLU A 6 0.92 -19.06 -4.60
C GLU A 6 2.33 -19.54 -4.95
N ASN A 7 2.42 -20.58 -5.76
CA ASN A 7 3.71 -21.09 -6.25
C ASN A 7 4.11 -20.45 -7.59
N SER A 8 3.27 -19.59 -8.16
CA SER A 8 3.50 -18.85 -9.41
C SER A 8 2.54 -17.66 -9.53
N HIS A 9 3.08 -16.51 -9.92
CA HIS A 9 2.34 -15.26 -10.17
C HIS A 9 1.58 -15.22 -11.52
N GLY A 10 1.64 -16.29 -12.33
CA GLY A 10 1.06 -16.33 -13.67
C GLY A 10 0.11 -17.50 -13.93
N ALA A 11 -0.22 -18.29 -12.91
CA ALA A 11 -1.07 -19.48 -13.08
C ALA A 11 -2.56 -19.13 -12.86
N SER A 12 -3.33 -19.09 -13.94
CA SER A 12 -4.77 -18.78 -13.93
C SER A 12 -5.55 -19.66 -12.95
N GLU A 13 -5.23 -20.95 -12.85
CA GLU A 13 -5.90 -21.90 -11.96
C GLU A 13 -5.74 -21.54 -10.48
N ILE A 14 -4.58 -21.00 -10.09
CA ILE A 14 -4.31 -20.59 -8.72
C ILE A 14 -5.12 -19.37 -8.38
N PHE A 15 -5.14 -18.36 -9.26
CA PHE A 15 -5.90 -17.14 -9.05
C PHE A 15 -7.41 -17.42 -9.00
N ARG A 16 -7.94 -18.29 -9.87
CA ARG A 16 -9.33 -18.76 -9.81
C ARG A 16 -9.65 -19.49 -8.50
N MET A 17 -8.72 -20.29 -8.00
CA MET A 17 -8.92 -20.99 -6.73
C MET A 17 -8.89 -20.01 -5.54
N LYS A 18 -7.93 -19.09 -5.50
CA LYS A 18 -7.84 -18.03 -4.49
C LYS A 18 -9.10 -17.17 -4.49
N GLU A 19 -9.57 -16.77 -5.66
CA GLU A 19 -10.84 -16.04 -5.81
C GLU A 19 -12.02 -16.82 -5.19
N ARG A 20 -12.18 -18.11 -5.54
CA ARG A 20 -13.24 -18.95 -4.96
C ARG A 20 -13.14 -19.06 -3.45
N LEU A 21 -11.93 -19.21 -2.92
CA LEU A 21 -11.67 -19.28 -1.47
C LEU A 21 -12.01 -17.95 -0.79
N ILE A 22 -11.58 -16.82 -1.35
CA ILE A 22 -11.89 -15.48 -0.82
C ILE A 22 -13.41 -15.29 -0.76
N ARG A 23 -14.12 -15.54 -1.87
CA ARG A 23 -15.58 -15.45 -1.90
C ARG A 23 -16.24 -16.36 -0.85
N HIS A 24 -15.73 -17.58 -0.67
CA HIS A 24 -16.24 -18.50 0.35
C HIS A 24 -16.00 -17.98 1.77
N LEU A 25 -14.78 -17.58 2.11
CA LEU A 25 -14.40 -17.08 3.42
C LEU A 25 -15.23 -15.83 3.79
N THR A 26 -15.38 -14.89 2.85
CA THR A 26 -16.16 -13.68 3.08
C THR A 26 -17.66 -13.96 3.20
N THR A 27 -18.21 -14.90 2.41
CA THR A 27 -19.67 -15.17 2.44
C THR A 27 -20.10 -16.13 3.53
N ARG A 28 -19.23 -17.02 4.01
CA ARG A 28 -19.57 -18.11 4.95
C ARG A 28 -18.85 -18.03 6.29
N GLN A 29 -17.76 -17.27 6.38
CA GLN A 29 -16.89 -17.20 7.55
C GLN A 29 -16.63 -15.75 7.99
N GLU A 30 -17.44 -14.80 7.50
CA GLU A 30 -17.49 -13.39 7.94
C GLU A 30 -16.17 -12.60 7.78
N PHE A 31 -15.25 -13.07 6.94
CA PHE A 31 -14.06 -12.29 6.59
C PHE A 31 -14.45 -11.04 5.79
N ASP A 32 -14.02 -9.86 6.23
CA ASP A 32 -14.39 -8.56 5.67
C ASP A 32 -13.20 -7.74 5.15
N GLN A 33 -12.00 -8.31 5.17
CA GLN A 33 -10.79 -7.69 4.62
C GLN A 33 -10.06 -8.63 3.66
N VAL A 34 -9.69 -8.11 2.49
CA VAL A 34 -8.83 -8.77 1.51
C VAL A 34 -7.52 -8.00 1.41
N VAL A 35 -6.41 -8.68 1.69
CA VAL A 35 -5.08 -8.06 1.75
C VAL A 35 -4.17 -8.70 0.71
N PHE A 36 -3.58 -7.89 -0.16
CA PHE A 36 -2.70 -8.32 -1.24
C PHE A 36 -1.24 -7.98 -0.94
N GLU A 37 -0.33 -8.75 -1.50
CA GLU A 37 1.10 -8.41 -1.64
C GLU A 37 1.27 -7.30 -2.71
N ALA A 38 0.61 -6.17 -2.47
CA ALA A 38 0.62 -4.99 -3.32
C ALA A 38 0.90 -3.77 -2.44
N GLY A 39 1.30 -2.66 -3.06
CA GLY A 39 1.59 -1.44 -2.33
C GLY A 39 0.39 -0.94 -1.53
N MET A 40 0.61 -0.60 -0.25
CA MET A 40 -0.47 -0.17 0.64
C MET A 40 -1.10 1.14 0.16
N GLY A 41 -0.31 2.07 -0.35
CA GLY A 41 -0.79 3.33 -0.91
C GLY A 41 -1.71 3.11 -2.11
N GLU A 42 -1.29 2.26 -3.04
CA GLU A 42 -2.05 1.84 -4.22
C GLU A 42 -3.35 1.14 -3.82
N GLY A 43 -3.30 0.29 -2.79
CA GLY A 43 -4.46 -0.42 -2.25
C GLY A 43 -5.58 0.51 -1.78
N VAL A 44 -5.27 1.72 -1.28
CA VAL A 44 -6.28 2.73 -0.91
C VAL A 44 -7.13 3.14 -2.12
N PHE A 45 -6.54 3.22 -3.31
CA PHE A 45 -7.27 3.62 -4.52
C PHE A 45 -8.18 2.51 -5.01
N LEU A 46 -7.75 1.25 -4.90
CA LEU A 46 -8.62 0.10 -5.16
C LEU A 46 -9.76 0.02 -4.14
N ASP A 47 -9.48 0.25 -2.86
CA ASP A 47 -10.50 0.30 -1.80
C ASP A 47 -11.52 1.43 -2.06
N ASN A 48 -11.09 2.57 -2.55
CA ASN A 48 -11.97 3.65 -2.99
C ASN A 48 -12.86 3.23 -4.17
N TYR A 49 -12.33 2.48 -5.14
CA TYR A 49 -13.15 1.93 -6.23
C TYR A 49 -14.23 0.98 -5.71
N ILE A 50 -13.88 0.01 -4.86
CA ILE A 50 -14.86 -0.99 -4.40
C ILE A 50 -15.91 -0.42 -3.45
N ARG A 51 -15.58 0.62 -2.65
CA ARG A 51 -16.51 1.18 -1.66
C ARG A 51 -17.31 2.36 -2.18
N ARG A 52 -16.65 3.25 -2.94
CA ARG A 52 -17.21 4.54 -3.34
C ARG A 52 -17.47 4.63 -4.84
N GLY A 53 -17.00 3.64 -5.59
CA GLY A 53 -17.14 3.58 -7.02
C GLY A 53 -16.36 4.63 -7.81
N ILE A 54 -15.29 5.16 -7.22
CA ILE A 54 -14.42 6.14 -7.86
C ILE A 54 -13.55 5.43 -8.91
N GLY A 55 -13.60 5.87 -10.16
CA GLY A 55 -12.85 5.28 -11.27
C GLY A 55 -13.45 3.98 -11.83
N THR A 56 -12.62 3.13 -12.43
CA THR A 56 -13.02 1.83 -13.01
C THR A 56 -12.21 0.69 -12.39
N ALA A 57 -12.73 -0.54 -12.43
CA ALA A 57 -12.02 -1.71 -11.90
C ALA A 57 -10.63 -1.86 -12.54
N LYS A 58 -10.57 -1.74 -13.87
CA LYS A 58 -9.31 -1.83 -14.62
C LYS A 58 -8.31 -0.76 -14.17
N ALA A 59 -8.74 0.50 -14.06
CA ALA A 59 -7.85 1.57 -13.59
C ALA A 59 -7.37 1.34 -12.15
N ALA A 60 -8.23 0.83 -11.28
CA ALA A 60 -7.87 0.48 -9.90
C ALA A 60 -6.85 -0.67 -9.82
N ILE A 61 -7.00 -1.70 -10.67
CA ILE A 61 -6.10 -2.84 -10.76
C ILE A 61 -4.75 -2.43 -11.35
N PHE A 62 -4.75 -1.72 -12.49
CA PHE A 62 -3.53 -1.17 -13.08
C PHE A 62 -2.80 -0.22 -12.12
N GLY A 63 -3.56 0.50 -11.28
CA GLY A 63 -3.02 1.35 -10.23
C GLY A 63 -2.23 0.61 -9.15
N LEU A 64 -2.34 -0.71 -9.02
CA LEU A 64 -1.47 -1.52 -8.17
C LEU A 64 -0.02 -1.61 -8.70
N GLY A 65 0.21 -1.21 -9.95
CA GLY A 65 1.54 -1.03 -10.54
C GLY A 65 2.33 -2.33 -10.80
N MET A 66 1.69 -3.49 -10.66
CA MET A 66 2.34 -4.80 -10.80
C MET A 66 1.52 -5.69 -11.74
N TRP A 67 2.14 -6.14 -12.83
CA TRP A 67 1.50 -6.94 -13.88
C TRP A 67 0.83 -8.22 -13.36
N VAL A 68 1.29 -8.76 -12.23
CA VAL A 68 0.75 -9.97 -11.60
C VAL A 68 -0.73 -9.81 -11.22
N TRP A 69 -1.19 -8.58 -11.03
CA TRP A 69 -2.59 -8.27 -10.73
C TRP A 69 -3.43 -7.98 -11.96
N ASP A 70 -2.82 -7.78 -13.13
CA ASP A 70 -3.49 -7.42 -14.38
C ASP A 70 -4.12 -8.65 -15.08
N THR A 71 -5.01 -9.33 -14.36
CA THR A 71 -5.62 -10.59 -14.78
C THR A 71 -7.14 -10.53 -14.78
N HIS A 72 -7.78 -11.43 -15.53
CA HIS A 72 -9.23 -11.55 -15.54
C HIS A 72 -9.78 -12.03 -14.19
N GLU A 73 -9.01 -12.85 -13.49
CA GLU A 73 -9.34 -13.39 -12.17
C GLU A 73 -9.38 -12.28 -11.11
N VAL A 74 -8.37 -11.41 -11.06
CA VAL A 74 -8.37 -10.26 -10.14
C VAL A 74 -9.47 -9.27 -10.51
N LEU A 75 -9.70 -9.04 -11.81
CA LEU A 75 -10.83 -8.23 -12.26
C LEU A 75 -12.17 -8.77 -11.76
N SER A 76 -12.41 -10.08 -11.90
CA SER A 76 -13.64 -10.71 -11.44
C SER A 76 -13.82 -10.59 -9.93
N LEU A 77 -12.73 -10.77 -9.16
CA LEU A 77 -12.74 -10.60 -7.71
C LEU A 77 -13.08 -9.16 -7.31
N VAL A 78 -12.42 -8.16 -7.91
CA VAL A 78 -12.59 -6.74 -7.59
C VAL A 78 -14.00 -6.26 -7.94
N GLU A 79 -14.55 -6.66 -9.08
CA GLU A 79 -15.94 -6.35 -9.46
C GLU A 79 -16.94 -7.00 -8.49
N TRP A 80 -16.69 -8.25 -8.09
CA TRP A 80 -17.51 -8.92 -7.08
C TRP A 80 -17.46 -8.22 -5.71
N MET A 81 -16.28 -7.78 -5.26
CA MET A 81 -16.13 -7.02 -4.01
C MET A 81 -16.92 -5.71 -4.05
N ARG A 82 -16.88 -5.00 -5.19
CA ARG A 82 -17.68 -3.80 -5.39
C ARG A 82 -19.18 -4.09 -5.32
N GLN A 83 -19.65 -5.12 -6.05
CA GLN A 83 -21.07 -5.49 -6.02
C GLN A 83 -21.51 -5.85 -4.60
N ARG A 84 -20.69 -6.62 -3.89
CA ARG A 84 -20.93 -6.99 -2.49
C ARG A 84 -21.09 -5.75 -1.58
N ASN A 85 -20.22 -4.75 -1.73
CA ASN A 85 -20.35 -3.48 -1.02
C ASN A 85 -21.65 -2.74 -1.38
N ALA A 86 -22.03 -2.72 -2.66
CA ALA A 86 -23.28 -2.11 -3.12
C ALA A 86 -24.53 -2.82 -2.57
N ASP A 87 -24.44 -4.13 -2.34
CA ASP A 87 -25.51 -4.93 -1.74
C ASP A 87 -25.59 -4.78 -0.20
N GLY A 88 -24.79 -3.90 0.40
CA GLY A 88 -24.81 -3.65 1.85
C GLY A 88 -24.03 -4.67 2.67
N HIS A 89 -23.08 -5.38 2.06
CA HIS A 89 -22.17 -6.30 2.74
C HIS A 89 -20.73 -5.75 2.69
N PRO A 90 -20.31 -4.94 3.68
CA PRO A 90 -19.01 -4.26 3.63
C PRO A 90 -17.83 -5.23 3.49
N ILE A 91 -16.88 -4.89 2.62
CA ILE A 91 -15.58 -5.53 2.47
C ILE A 91 -14.52 -4.46 2.13
N ARG A 92 -13.35 -4.59 2.74
CA ARG A 92 -12.19 -3.71 2.55
C ARG A 92 -11.12 -4.38 1.71
N PHE A 93 -10.36 -3.56 1.00
CA PHE A 93 -9.13 -3.99 0.33
C PHE A 93 -7.92 -3.24 0.88
N TRP A 94 -6.81 -3.94 1.04
CA TRP A 94 -5.53 -3.35 1.41
C TRP A 94 -4.38 -3.97 0.63
N GLY A 95 -3.36 -3.15 0.36
CA GLY A 95 -2.01 -3.64 0.14
C GLY A 95 -1.21 -3.56 1.44
N ILE A 96 -0.13 -4.34 1.57
CA ILE A 96 0.79 -4.29 2.73
C ILE A 96 2.24 -4.04 2.34
N ASP A 97 2.52 -3.93 1.04
CA ASP A 97 3.86 -3.71 0.51
C ASP A 97 4.21 -2.23 0.43
N MET A 98 5.51 -1.94 0.24
CA MET A 98 6.07 -0.59 0.24
C MET A 98 7.16 -0.41 -0.84
N GLN A 99 7.07 -1.15 -1.95
CA GLN A 99 8.06 -1.09 -3.04
C GLN A 99 8.01 0.18 -3.90
N MET A 100 6.95 0.99 -3.77
CA MET A 100 6.76 2.25 -4.51
C MET A 100 6.29 3.33 -3.55
N THR A 101 6.66 4.59 -3.83
CA THR A 101 6.34 5.73 -2.97
C THR A 101 5.34 6.70 -3.56
N ASP A 102 5.07 6.67 -4.87
CA ASP A 102 4.28 7.70 -5.56
C ASP A 102 2.88 7.91 -4.95
N MET A 103 2.15 6.81 -4.74
CA MET A 103 0.81 6.88 -4.16
C MET A 103 0.86 7.19 -2.66
N THR A 104 1.86 6.66 -1.96
CA THR A 104 2.09 6.93 -0.53
C THR A 104 2.43 8.41 -0.28
N GLU A 105 3.27 9.03 -1.12
CA GLU A 105 3.61 10.45 -1.07
C GLU A 105 2.36 11.30 -1.32
N SER A 106 1.56 10.93 -2.32
CA SER A 106 0.30 11.61 -2.64
C SER A 106 -0.70 11.55 -1.47
N LEU A 107 -0.80 10.38 -0.81
CA LEU A 107 -1.64 10.18 0.37
C LEU A 107 -1.13 10.96 1.58
N LEU A 108 0.19 10.99 1.80
CA LEU A 108 0.80 11.81 2.84
C LEU A 108 0.50 13.29 2.60
N ARG A 109 0.69 13.79 1.37
CA ARG A 109 0.37 15.17 1.00
C ARG A 109 -1.08 15.54 1.30
N MET A 110 -2.03 14.67 0.93
CA MET A 110 -3.44 14.87 1.23
C MET A 110 -3.71 14.91 2.74
N ALA A 111 -3.06 14.03 3.52
CA ALA A 111 -3.20 13.97 4.98
C ALA A 111 -2.60 15.19 5.69
N LEU A 112 -1.51 15.77 5.17
CA LEU A 112 -0.92 17.01 5.69
C LEU A 112 -1.84 18.23 5.52
N GLY A 113 -2.74 18.19 4.53
CA GLY A 113 -3.79 19.18 4.33
C GLY A 113 -3.25 20.60 4.18
N LYS A 114 -3.53 21.48 5.16
CA LYS A 114 -3.16 22.90 5.13
C LYS A 114 -1.83 23.22 5.83
N ASP A 115 -1.10 22.22 6.34
CA ASP A 115 0.21 22.45 6.93
C ASP A 115 1.24 22.74 5.83
N THR A 116 1.33 24.01 5.43
CA THR A 116 2.19 24.46 4.33
C THR A 116 3.67 24.19 4.60
N THR A 117 4.10 24.22 5.86
CA THR A 117 5.48 23.90 6.22
C THR A 117 5.77 22.42 6.01
N ALA A 118 4.88 21.52 6.45
CA ALA A 118 5.05 20.09 6.23
C ALA A 118 4.97 19.72 4.75
N VAL A 119 4.06 20.35 3.99
CA VAL A 119 3.95 20.17 2.54
C VAL A 119 5.22 20.62 1.82
N GLN A 120 5.80 21.77 2.20
CA GLN A 120 7.07 22.21 1.64
C GLN A 120 8.22 21.22 1.93
N ARG A 121 8.25 20.62 3.13
CA ARG A 121 9.23 19.56 3.44
C ARG A 121 9.00 18.32 2.58
N LEU A 122 7.75 17.96 2.30
CA LEU A 122 7.42 16.87 1.40
C LEU A 122 7.91 17.16 -0.03
N ASP A 123 7.73 18.39 -0.51
CA ASP A 123 8.24 18.84 -1.82
C ASP A 123 9.77 18.77 -1.92
N GLU A 124 10.47 19.04 -0.82
CA GLU A 124 11.93 18.93 -0.76
C GLU A 124 12.44 17.47 -0.80
N ILE A 125 11.66 16.50 -0.30
CA ILE A 125 12.04 15.08 -0.30
C ILE A 125 11.59 14.32 -1.56
N GLY A 126 10.49 14.73 -2.20
CA GLY A 126 9.89 14.03 -3.37
C GLY A 126 10.91 13.67 -4.46
N PRO A 127 11.66 14.64 -5.03
CA PRO A 127 12.66 14.36 -6.07
C PRO A 127 13.83 13.46 -5.63
N LYS A 128 13.99 13.24 -4.31
CA LYS A 128 15.00 12.34 -3.74
C LYS A 128 14.45 10.93 -3.63
N LEU A 129 13.15 10.74 -3.38
CA LEU A 129 12.49 9.43 -3.38
C LEU A 129 12.66 8.74 -4.73
N ASP A 130 12.54 9.48 -5.83
CA ASP A 130 12.74 8.95 -7.20
C ASP A 130 14.16 8.42 -7.47
N LYS A 131 15.14 8.82 -6.65
CA LYS A 131 16.57 8.59 -6.90
C LYS A 131 17.26 7.78 -5.82
N VAL A 132 16.64 7.65 -4.64
CA VAL A 132 17.27 7.03 -3.48
C VAL A 132 17.46 5.53 -3.67
N LEU A 133 16.55 4.88 -4.39
CA LEU A 133 16.62 3.46 -4.67
C LEU A 133 17.05 3.21 -6.11
N THR A 134 18.12 2.43 -6.28
CA THR A 134 18.58 1.95 -7.57
C THR A 134 18.69 0.44 -7.54
N TYR A 135 18.82 -0.21 -8.69
CA TYR A 135 18.98 -1.65 -8.79
C TYR A 135 20.29 -1.97 -9.49
N ASN A 136 21.06 -2.91 -8.91
CA ASN A 136 22.27 -3.39 -9.55
C ASN A 136 21.94 -4.39 -10.68
N ASN A 137 22.98 -4.91 -11.35
CA ASN A 137 22.83 -5.87 -12.45
C ASN A 137 22.22 -7.23 -12.02
N GLU A 138 22.12 -7.50 -10.72
CA GLU A 138 21.48 -8.69 -10.14
C GLU A 138 20.05 -8.41 -9.66
N TYR A 139 19.48 -7.26 -10.03
CA TYR A 139 18.17 -6.78 -9.56
C TYR A 139 18.06 -6.65 -8.05
N ARG A 140 19.18 -6.44 -7.35
CA ARG A 140 19.19 -6.12 -5.92
C ARG A 140 19.09 -4.62 -5.72
N ALA A 141 18.18 -4.22 -4.85
CA ALA A 141 18.00 -2.85 -4.45
C ALA A 141 19.25 -2.29 -3.75
N GLN A 142 19.59 -1.04 -4.05
CA GLN A 142 20.67 -0.27 -3.45
C GLN A 142 20.14 1.10 -3.06
N THR A 143 20.28 1.43 -1.77
CA THR A 143 19.85 2.71 -1.22
C THR A 143 21.04 3.69 -1.18
N ASP A 144 20.92 4.88 -1.76
CA ASP A 144 21.89 5.96 -1.57
C ASP A 144 21.82 6.46 -0.11
N PRO A 145 22.88 6.28 0.70
CA PRO A 145 22.84 6.59 2.12
C PRO A 145 22.79 8.10 2.41
N ARG A 146 23.23 8.95 1.47
CA ARG A 146 23.11 10.40 1.62
C ARG A 146 21.65 10.82 1.41
N LEU A 147 21.05 10.39 0.30
CA LEU A 147 19.65 10.70 0.00
C LEU A 147 18.72 10.13 1.07
N ALA A 148 18.94 8.89 1.51
CA ALA A 148 18.15 8.28 2.58
C ALA A 148 18.19 9.08 3.89
N ARG A 149 19.37 9.59 4.29
CA ARG A 149 19.49 10.46 5.47
C ARG A 149 18.72 11.77 5.29
N GLU A 150 18.83 12.40 4.13
CA GLU A 150 18.12 13.66 3.85
C GLU A 150 16.59 13.46 3.83
N ILE A 151 16.12 12.35 3.27
CA ILE A 151 14.69 11.99 3.27
C ILE A 151 14.23 11.72 4.71
N ALA A 152 14.97 10.92 5.48
CA ALA A 152 14.64 10.62 6.87
C ALA A 152 14.54 11.89 7.72
N GLN A 153 15.49 12.83 7.58
CA GLN A 153 15.44 14.14 8.26
C GLN A 153 14.21 14.96 7.86
N GLY A 154 13.82 14.93 6.57
CA GLY A 154 12.60 15.57 6.10
C GLY A 154 11.34 14.95 6.72
N LEU A 155 11.29 13.61 6.78
CA LEU A 155 10.20 12.88 7.42
C LEU A 155 10.12 13.15 8.93
N ASP A 156 11.25 13.23 9.63
CA ASP A 156 11.30 13.58 11.06
C ASP A 156 10.77 14.99 11.31
N ALA A 157 11.12 15.94 10.43
CA ALA A 157 10.60 17.31 10.49
C ALA A 157 9.09 17.35 10.24
N ILE A 158 8.56 16.53 9.34
CA ILE A 158 7.10 16.39 9.13
C ILE A 158 6.44 15.77 10.36
N GLU A 159 7.00 14.67 10.88
CA GLU A 159 6.44 13.92 12.00
C GLU A 159 6.39 14.74 13.30
N SER A 160 7.42 15.57 13.55
CA SER A 160 7.48 16.46 14.73
C SER A 160 6.33 17.48 14.82
N ARG A 161 5.61 17.69 13.71
CA ARG A 161 4.48 18.62 13.60
C ARG A 161 3.14 17.94 13.91
N ILE A 162 3.12 16.62 14.03
CA ILE A 162 1.95 15.87 14.45
C ILE A 162 1.78 16.07 15.95
N ASP A 163 0.75 16.82 16.35
CA ASP A 163 0.48 17.11 17.76
C ASP A 163 0.24 15.79 18.56
N PRO A 164 1.13 15.44 19.50
CA PRO A 164 1.01 14.22 20.28
C PRO A 164 -0.07 14.31 21.37
N SER A 165 -0.55 15.52 21.70
CA SER A 165 -1.53 15.75 22.77
C SER A 165 -2.97 15.47 22.35
N VAL A 166 -3.22 15.31 21.04
CA VAL A 166 -4.56 15.03 20.51
C VAL A 166 -4.76 13.51 20.35
N PRO A 167 -5.75 12.89 21.03
CA PRO A 167 -5.98 11.43 21.01
C PRO A 167 -6.06 10.87 19.60
N ASP A 168 -5.31 9.83 19.25
CA ASP A 168 -5.04 9.47 17.86
C ASP A 168 -6.31 9.26 17.02
N ALA A 169 -6.61 10.22 16.14
CA ALA A 169 -7.71 10.13 15.20
C ALA A 169 -7.28 9.27 14.01
N HIS A 170 -8.23 8.61 13.36
CA HIS A 170 -7.96 7.77 12.18
C HIS A 170 -7.02 8.45 11.18
N ASP A 171 -7.25 9.73 10.87
CA ASP A 171 -6.43 10.50 9.93
C ASP A 171 -4.96 10.65 10.37
N ARG A 172 -4.68 10.74 11.69
CA ARG A 172 -3.31 10.81 12.22
C ARG A 172 -2.61 9.46 12.20
N ALA A 173 -3.34 8.38 12.50
CA ALA A 173 -2.81 7.03 12.38
C ALA A 173 -2.40 6.73 10.93
N MET A 174 -3.26 7.09 9.96
CA MET A 174 -2.94 6.99 8.53
C MET A 174 -1.71 7.83 8.15
N LEU A 175 -1.63 9.09 8.63
CA LEU A 175 -0.50 9.97 8.35
C LEU A 175 0.82 9.37 8.84
N ARG A 176 0.86 8.85 10.08
CA ARG A 176 2.06 8.15 10.59
C ARG A 176 2.37 6.88 9.81
N GLN A 177 1.36 6.17 9.35
CA GLN A 177 1.57 4.99 8.52
C GLN A 177 2.19 5.36 7.17
N TRP A 178 1.76 6.44 6.53
CA TRP A 178 2.40 6.93 5.29
C TRP A 178 3.86 7.30 5.49
N ILE A 179 4.20 7.96 6.59
CA ILE A 179 5.59 8.22 6.97
C ILE A 179 6.35 6.89 7.17
N THR A 180 5.73 5.93 7.84
CA THR A 180 6.33 4.60 8.11
C THR A 180 6.62 3.83 6.82
N LEU A 181 5.69 3.80 5.87
CA LEU A 181 5.89 3.14 4.58
C LEU A 181 7.06 3.76 3.80
N ILE A 182 7.19 5.09 3.79
CA ILE A 182 8.32 5.76 3.13
C ILE A 182 9.64 5.39 3.84
N ARG A 183 9.67 5.34 5.19
CA ARG A 183 10.86 4.87 5.94
C ARG A 183 11.22 3.42 5.61
N GLN A 184 10.24 2.54 5.53
CA GLN A 184 10.45 1.14 5.15
C GLN A 184 10.98 1.01 3.71
N TYR A 185 10.50 1.84 2.77
CA TYR A 185 11.01 1.90 1.40
C TYR A 185 12.52 2.21 1.36
N LEU A 186 13.01 3.12 2.21
CA LEU A 186 14.44 3.43 2.30
C LEU A 186 15.31 2.22 2.69
N GLY A 187 14.75 1.26 3.43
CA GLY A 187 15.46 0.07 3.89
C GLY A 187 15.46 -1.10 2.89
N LEU A 188 14.82 -0.98 1.72
CA LEU A 188 14.73 -2.09 0.74
C LEU A 188 16.11 -2.60 0.27
N GLY A 189 17.16 -1.76 0.34
CA GLY A 189 18.54 -2.16 0.05
C GLY A 189 19.30 -2.83 1.21
N GLU A 190 18.71 -3.01 2.40
CA GLU A 190 19.43 -3.52 3.57
C GLU A 190 19.75 -5.02 3.48
N ASN A 191 18.71 -5.84 3.31
CA ASN A 191 18.83 -7.30 3.20
C ASN A 191 17.55 -7.91 2.61
N ILE A 192 17.64 -9.19 2.23
CA ILE A 192 16.55 -9.92 1.55
C ILE A 192 15.29 -10.12 2.42
N TYR A 193 15.38 -10.00 3.75
CA TYR A 193 14.25 -10.21 4.67
C TYR A 193 13.58 -8.90 5.09
N TRP A 194 14.15 -7.74 4.73
CA TRP A 194 13.64 -6.44 5.15
C TRP A 194 12.20 -6.23 4.68
N ARG A 195 11.95 -6.45 3.38
CA ARG A 195 10.61 -6.30 2.77
C ARG A 195 9.58 -7.19 3.46
N ASP A 196 9.90 -8.46 3.69
CA ASP A 196 8.99 -9.42 4.35
C ASP A 196 8.65 -8.98 5.77
N ARG A 197 9.65 -8.50 6.53
CA ARG A 197 9.43 -7.97 7.88
C ARG A 197 8.52 -6.74 7.85
N CYS A 198 8.77 -5.80 6.93
CA CYS A 198 7.95 -4.62 6.82
C CYS A 198 6.51 -4.94 6.39
N MET A 199 6.31 -5.92 5.49
CA MET A 199 4.96 -6.39 5.13
C MET A 199 4.24 -7.02 6.32
N ALA A 200 4.96 -7.78 7.15
CA ALA A 200 4.40 -8.33 8.39
C ALA A 200 4.02 -7.22 9.39
N ASP A 201 4.87 -6.21 9.57
CA ASP A 201 4.59 -5.07 10.44
C ASP A 201 3.37 -4.27 9.94
N ASN A 202 3.28 -4.06 8.62
CA ASN A 202 2.16 -3.39 7.97
C ASN A 202 0.84 -4.16 8.08
N LEU A 203 0.91 -5.50 8.04
CA LEU A 203 -0.23 -6.36 8.24
C LEU A 203 -0.72 -6.34 9.70
N LEU A 204 0.19 -6.25 10.68
CA LEU A 204 -0.15 -6.11 12.09
C LEU A 204 -0.73 -4.73 12.45
N TRP A 205 -0.49 -3.74 11.61
CA TRP A 205 -1.04 -2.40 11.76
C TRP A 205 -2.52 -2.29 11.30
N LEU A 206 -2.96 -3.14 10.37
CA LEU A 206 -4.34 -3.22 9.87
C LEU A 206 -5.30 -3.82 10.92
#